data_AF-A0A356UF93-F1
#
_entry.id   AF-A0A356UF93-F1
#
_cell.length_a   1.000
_cell.length_b   1.000
_cell.length_c   1.000
_cell.angle_alpha   90.00
_cell.angle_beta   90.00
_cell.angle_gamma   90.00
#
_symmetry.space_group_name_H-M   'P 1'
#
loop_
_entity.id
_entity.type
_entity.pdbx_description
1 polymer ?
#
loop_
_entity_poly.entity_id
_entity_poly.type
_entity_poly.pdbx_seq_one_letter_code
_entity_poly.pdbx_strand_id
1 'polypeptide(L)'
;MELLDHHLAKARADGILYPPELYNIMRSLYATRMAIQYVGKEKCPRLSSLLAGLQHEPGLEKELRKTISEEGDLRDDASPALKNIRRQINTSRNRIREYLQDFIRSGNNQKLLQDAIVTERDGRYVVPVRQEYRYEVRGIIHDESASGATVFIEPLAVVEHNNRIRSLQMEEKREI
;
A
#
# COMPACT_ATOMS: atom_id res chain seq x y z
N MET A 1 34.10 1.08 -0.89
CA MET A 1 33.10 0.10 -1.37
C MET A 1 32.07 -0.21 -0.27
N GLU A 2 31.89 0.68 0.73
CA GLU A 2 31.06 0.44 1.92
C GLU A 2 29.54 0.61 1.70
N LEU A 3 29.13 1.17 0.56
CA LEU A 3 27.74 1.64 0.36
C LEU A 3 26.70 0.49 0.30
N LEU A 4 27.13 -0.71 -0.08
CA LEU A 4 26.26 -1.89 -0.21
C LEU A 4 26.58 -2.98 0.82
N ASP A 5 27.73 -2.91 1.49
CA ASP A 5 28.21 -3.98 2.38
C ASP A 5 27.22 -4.24 3.52
N HIS A 6 26.61 -3.19 4.06
CA HIS A 6 25.57 -3.31 5.08
C HIS A 6 24.34 -4.09 4.57
N HIS A 7 23.84 -3.75 3.38
CA HIS A 7 22.68 -4.43 2.79
C HIS A 7 23.00 -5.88 2.42
N LEU A 8 24.19 -6.14 1.87
CA LEU A 8 24.65 -7.48 1.53
C LEU A 8 24.86 -8.35 2.76
N ALA A 9 25.45 -7.80 3.84
CA ALA A 9 25.62 -8.51 5.10
C ALA A 9 24.27 -8.89 5.71
N LYS A 10 23.29 -7.96 5.66
CA LYS A 10 21.93 -8.22 6.13
C LYS A 10 21.25 -9.32 5.32
N ALA A 11 21.32 -9.28 3.99
CA ALA A 11 20.77 -10.32 3.13
C ALA A 11 21.43 -11.69 3.35
N ARG A 12 22.75 -11.72 3.57
CA ARG A 12 23.50 -12.96 3.88
C ARG A 12 23.13 -13.57 5.24
N ALA A 13 22.62 -12.76 6.16
CA ALA A 13 22.12 -13.21 7.46
C ALA A 13 20.62 -13.55 7.42
N ASP A 14 20.05 -13.79 6.22
CA ASP A 14 18.63 -14.02 5.98
C ASP A 14 17.73 -12.88 6.49
N GLY A 15 18.28 -11.67 6.61
CA GLY A 15 17.57 -10.47 7.01
C GLY A 15 16.69 -9.90 5.89
N ILE A 16 15.56 -9.32 6.27
CA ILE A 16 14.63 -8.68 5.34
C ILE A 16 15.14 -7.31 4.93
N LEU A 17 15.35 -7.11 3.63
CA LEU A 17 15.63 -5.79 3.06
C LEU A 17 14.33 -5.03 2.81
N TYR A 18 14.19 -3.87 3.43
CA TYR A 18 13.02 -3.01 3.25
C TYR A 18 13.11 -2.19 1.95
N PRO A 19 12.00 -1.64 1.43
CA PRO A 19 11.98 -0.90 0.17
C PRO A 19 13.08 0.16 0.00
N PRO A 20 13.43 0.99 1.02
CA PRO A 20 14.51 1.97 0.90
C PRO A 20 15.90 1.32 0.67
N GLU A 21 16.13 0.14 1.24
CA GLU A 21 17.38 -0.61 1.07
C GLU A 21 17.45 -1.22 -0.34
N LEU A 22 16.35 -1.79 -0.81
CA LEU A 22 16.23 -2.31 -2.18
C LEU A 22 16.40 -1.19 -3.22
N TYR A 23 15.89 0.00 -2.94
CA TYR A 23 16.08 1.18 -3.77
C TYR A 23 17.56 1.59 -3.90
N ASN A 24 18.31 1.57 -2.79
CA ASN A 24 19.75 1.86 -2.82
C ASN A 24 20.54 0.84 -3.65
N ILE A 25 20.18 -0.44 -3.55
CA ILE A 25 20.75 -1.51 -4.38
C ILE A 25 20.43 -1.26 -5.85
N MET A 26 19.17 -0.97 -6.19
CA MET A 26 18.74 -0.66 -7.56
C MET A 26 19.51 0.54 -8.15
N ARG A 27 19.68 1.63 -7.38
CA ARG A 27 20.46 2.80 -7.81
C ARG A 27 21.93 2.46 -8.07
N SER A 28 22.52 1.61 -7.25
CA SER A 28 23.91 1.18 -7.40
C SER A 28 24.10 0.31 -8.65
N LEU A 29 23.17 -0.61 -8.93
CA LEU A 29 23.15 -1.40 -10.15
C LEU A 29 23.00 -0.52 -11.40
N TYR A 30 22.10 0.48 -11.34
CA TYR A 30 21.92 1.43 -12.43
C TYR A 30 23.19 2.25 -12.69
N ALA A 31 23.81 2.80 -11.65
CA ALA A 31 25.06 3.55 -11.76
C ALA A 31 26.19 2.70 -12.35
N THR A 32 26.29 1.43 -11.93
CA THR A 32 27.24 0.46 -12.47
C THR A 32 27.02 0.23 -13.97
N ARG A 33 25.78 -0.03 -14.39
CA ARG A 33 25.42 -0.20 -15.81
C ARG A 33 25.83 1.03 -16.63
N MET A 34 25.48 2.23 -16.16
CA MET A 34 25.82 3.47 -16.86
C MET A 34 27.33 3.66 -16.97
N ALA A 35 28.08 3.46 -15.89
CA ALA A 35 29.54 3.57 -15.92
C ALA A 35 30.17 2.63 -16.95
N ILE A 36 29.79 1.35 -16.96
CA ILE A 36 30.29 0.36 -17.92
C ILE A 36 29.91 0.77 -19.36
N GLN A 37 28.66 1.19 -19.58
CA GLN A 37 28.18 1.53 -20.92
C GLN A 37 28.85 2.77 -21.51
N TYR A 38 29.11 3.80 -20.70
CA TYR A 38 29.78 5.02 -21.15
C TYR A 38 31.26 4.77 -21.44
N VAL A 39 31.96 4.06 -20.55
CA VAL A 39 33.40 3.81 -20.69
C VAL A 39 33.70 2.80 -21.79
N GLY A 40 32.82 1.83 -22.06
CA GLY A 40 32.97 0.93 -23.19
C GLY A 40 32.89 1.61 -24.56
N LYS A 41 32.34 2.82 -24.65
CA LYS A 41 32.24 3.61 -25.90
C LYS A 41 33.48 4.49 -26.14
N GLU A 42 34.20 4.85 -25.09
CA GLU A 42 35.35 5.75 -25.13
C GLU A 42 36.67 4.97 -25.02
N LYS A 43 37.72 5.39 -25.73
CA LYS A 43 39.05 4.79 -25.57
C LYS A 43 39.75 5.37 -24.32
N CYS A 44 39.31 4.96 -23.13
CA CYS A 44 39.84 5.43 -21.84
C CYS A 44 40.46 4.31 -20.99
N PRO A 45 41.70 3.86 -21.27
CA PRO A 45 42.28 2.66 -20.67
C PRO A 45 42.37 2.68 -19.13
N ARG A 46 42.74 3.83 -18.54
CA ARG A 46 42.84 4.00 -17.07
C ARG A 46 41.47 3.91 -16.39
N LEU A 47 40.42 4.39 -17.07
CA LEU A 47 39.07 4.33 -16.53
C LEU A 47 38.50 2.92 -16.70
N SER A 48 38.76 2.25 -17.83
CA SER A 48 38.43 0.84 -18.03
C SER A 48 39.06 -0.06 -16.97
N SER A 49 40.32 0.19 -16.58
CA SER A 49 40.97 -0.59 -15.52
C SER A 49 40.33 -0.41 -14.15
N LEU A 50 39.80 0.79 -13.84
CA LEU A 50 39.10 1.05 -12.58
C LEU A 50 37.74 0.35 -12.52
N LEU A 51 37.08 0.15 -13.66
CA LEU A 51 35.78 -0.52 -13.75
C LEU A 51 35.88 -2.04 -13.94
N ALA A 52 37.08 -2.61 -14.08
CA ALA A 52 37.28 -4.02 -14.40
C ALA A 52 36.67 -5.01 -13.38
N GLY A 53 36.49 -4.57 -12.13
CA GLY A 53 35.83 -5.36 -11.09
C GLY A 53 34.31 -5.18 -10.99
N LEU A 54 33.72 -4.27 -11.78
CA LEU A 54 32.28 -4.06 -11.80
C LEU A 54 31.61 -5.06 -12.75
N GLN A 55 30.53 -5.67 -12.27
CA GLN A 55 29.68 -6.55 -13.07
C GLN A 55 28.29 -5.93 -13.18
N HIS A 56 27.73 -5.99 -14.38
CA HIS A 56 26.35 -5.59 -14.59
C HIS A 56 25.43 -6.80 -14.41
N GLU A 57 24.47 -6.68 -13.49
CA GLU A 57 23.45 -7.69 -13.21
C GLU A 57 22.07 -7.25 -13.76
N PRO A 58 21.82 -7.39 -15.07
CA PRO A 58 20.59 -6.90 -15.71
C PRO A 58 19.33 -7.58 -15.18
N GLY A 59 19.43 -8.86 -14.79
CA GLY A 59 18.30 -9.61 -14.23
C GLY A 59 17.82 -9.01 -12.92
N LEU A 60 18.75 -8.79 -11.99
CA LEU A 60 18.43 -8.19 -10.69
C LEU A 60 17.96 -6.74 -10.82
N GLU A 61 18.62 -5.93 -11.66
CA GLU A 61 18.18 -4.55 -11.91
C GLU A 61 16.74 -4.52 -12.45
N LYS A 62 16.40 -5.42 -13.38
CA LYS A 62 15.06 -5.51 -13.96
C LYS A 62 14.01 -5.92 -12.93
N GLU A 63 14.29 -6.92 -12.09
CA GLU A 63 13.34 -7.34 -11.04
C GLU A 63 13.15 -6.23 -10.00
N LEU A 64 14.22 -5.61 -9.51
CA LEU A 64 14.10 -4.50 -8.57
C LEU A 64 13.29 -3.32 -9.13
N ARG A 65 13.42 -3.00 -10.43
CA ARG A 65 12.60 -1.97 -11.09
C ARG A 65 11.12 -2.31 -11.21
N LYS A 66 10.77 -3.60 -11.24
CA LYS A 66 9.36 -4.03 -11.23
C LYS A 66 8.77 -4.03 -9.81
N THR A 67 9.62 -4.12 -8.80
CA THR A 67 9.21 -4.21 -7.40
C THR A 67 9.19 -2.86 -6.71
N ILE A 68 10.16 -1.97 -7.00
CA ILE A 68 10.35 -0.69 -6.31
C ILE A 68 10.12 0.47 -7.28
N SER A 69 9.41 1.52 -6.84
CA SER A 69 9.14 2.72 -7.62
C SER A 69 10.35 3.67 -7.63
N GLU A 70 10.25 4.75 -8.40
CA GLU A 70 11.33 5.76 -8.46
C GLU A 70 11.45 6.55 -7.16
N GLU A 71 10.36 6.61 -6.38
CA GLU A 71 10.24 7.23 -5.07
C GLU A 71 10.78 6.32 -3.94
N GLY A 72 11.07 5.05 -4.25
CA GLY A 72 11.58 4.07 -3.29
C GLY A 72 10.51 3.24 -2.57
N ASP A 73 9.25 3.32 -3.01
CA ASP A 73 8.14 2.58 -2.45
C ASP A 73 7.93 1.22 -3.14
N LEU A 74 7.33 0.27 -2.41
CA LEU A 74 6.90 -0.99 -3.01
C LEU A 74 5.73 -0.76 -3.96
N ARG A 75 5.91 -1.15 -5.23
CA ARG A 75 4.91 -0.98 -6.28
C ARG A 75 3.68 -1.83 -6.02
N ASP A 76 2.51 -1.30 -6.40
CA ASP A 76 1.22 -2.03 -6.36
C ASP A 76 1.22 -3.33 -7.17
N ASP A 77 2.07 -3.38 -8.20
CA ASP A 77 2.23 -4.50 -9.10
C ASP A 77 3.54 -5.26 -8.90
N ALA A 78 4.19 -5.09 -7.74
CA ALA A 78 5.44 -5.78 -7.40
C ALA A 78 5.34 -7.31 -7.51
N SER A 79 4.14 -7.87 -7.30
CA SER A 79 3.83 -9.26 -7.65
C SER A 79 2.42 -9.36 -8.25
N PRO A 80 2.12 -10.40 -9.06
CA PRO A 80 0.78 -10.67 -9.54
C PRO A 80 -0.24 -10.87 -8.41
N ALA A 81 0.20 -11.50 -7.30
CA ALA A 81 -0.63 -11.75 -6.13
C ALA A 81 -0.97 -10.43 -5.41
N LEU A 82 0.04 -9.60 -5.12
CA LEU A 82 -0.13 -8.29 -4.48
C LEU A 82 -1.07 -7.40 -5.30
N LYS A 83 -0.87 -7.35 -6.62
CA LYS A 83 -1.74 -6.61 -7.55
C LYS A 83 -3.19 -7.05 -7.45
N ASN A 84 -3.42 -8.37 -7.40
CA ASN A 84 -4.77 -8.92 -7.31
C ASN A 84 -5.42 -8.63 -5.94
N ILE A 85 -4.66 -8.72 -4.85
CA ILE A 85 -5.12 -8.41 -3.49
C ILE A 85 -5.52 -6.92 -3.42
N ARG A 86 -4.63 -6.01 -3.81
CA ARG A 86 -4.89 -4.56 -3.83
C ARG A 86 -6.10 -4.20 -4.69
N ARG A 87 -6.25 -4.84 -5.86
CA ARG A 87 -7.43 -4.66 -6.71
C ARG A 87 -8.72 -5.06 -5.99
N GLN A 88 -8.75 -6.22 -5.33
CA GLN A 88 -9.94 -6.67 -4.60
C GLN A 88 -10.30 -5.78 -3.41
N ILE A 89 -9.29 -5.24 -2.71
CA ILE A 89 -9.49 -4.24 -1.65
C ILE A 89 -10.20 -3.03 -2.23
N ASN A 90 -9.70 -2.49 -3.34
CA ASN A 90 -10.27 -1.31 -3.99
C ASN A 90 -11.69 -1.56 -4.52
N THR A 91 -11.96 -2.73 -5.11
CA THR A 91 -13.32 -3.11 -5.51
C THR A 91 -14.29 -3.12 -4.33
N SER A 92 -13.88 -3.71 -3.20
CA SER A 92 -14.72 -3.76 -1.99
C SER A 92 -14.93 -2.36 -1.41
N ARG A 93 -13.87 -1.54 -1.36
CA ARG A 93 -13.97 -0.13 -0.93
C ARG A 93 -14.94 0.67 -1.78
N ASN A 94 -14.91 0.50 -3.09
CA ASN A 94 -15.79 1.24 -3.99
C ASN A 94 -17.26 0.85 -3.77
N ARG A 95 -17.57 -0.45 -3.64
CA ARG A 95 -18.93 -0.91 -3.32
C ARG A 95 -19.47 -0.34 -2.01
N ILE A 96 -18.62 -0.29 -0.98
CA ILE A 96 -18.99 0.33 0.30
C ILE A 96 -19.27 1.82 0.11
N ARG A 97 -18.36 2.53 -0.57
CA ARG A 97 -18.51 3.98 -0.78
C ARG A 97 -19.74 4.33 -1.58
N GLU A 98 -20.03 3.59 -2.65
CA GLU A 98 -21.25 3.75 -3.45
C GLU A 98 -22.49 3.60 -2.57
N TYR A 99 -22.60 2.49 -1.83
CA TYR A 99 -23.72 2.26 -0.93
C TYR A 99 -23.85 3.35 0.15
N LEU A 100 -22.75 3.72 0.81
CA LEU A 100 -22.79 4.70 1.89
C LEU A 100 -23.03 6.12 1.37
N GLN A 101 -22.55 6.48 0.17
CA GLN A 101 -22.86 7.75 -0.49
C GLN A 101 -24.37 7.85 -0.77
N ASP A 102 -24.98 6.80 -1.29
CA ASP A 102 -26.43 6.76 -1.52
C ASP A 102 -27.20 6.79 -0.19
N PHE A 103 -26.71 6.06 0.81
CA PHE A 103 -27.28 6.03 2.15
C PHE A 103 -27.33 7.42 2.78
N ILE A 104 -26.22 8.18 2.76
CA ILE A 104 -26.17 9.52 3.39
C ILE A 104 -26.89 10.59 2.57
N ARG A 105 -27.07 10.39 1.26
CA ARG A 105 -27.80 11.33 0.39
C ARG A 105 -29.31 11.14 0.45
N SER A 106 -29.80 9.95 0.80
CA SER A 106 -31.22 9.68 0.97
C SER A 106 -31.86 10.62 2.00
N GLY A 107 -32.90 11.36 1.59
CA GLY A 107 -33.54 12.38 2.42
C GLY A 107 -34.16 11.85 3.73
N ASN A 108 -34.55 10.57 3.77
CA ASN A 108 -35.01 9.92 5.00
C ASN A 108 -33.86 9.68 5.97
N ASN A 109 -32.70 9.26 5.45
CA ASN A 109 -31.54 8.93 6.27
C ASN A 109 -30.80 10.17 6.75
N GLN A 110 -30.81 11.28 6.00
CA GLN A 110 -30.18 12.54 6.41
C GLN A 110 -30.66 13.03 7.78
N LYS A 111 -31.93 12.78 8.14
CA LYS A 111 -32.50 13.14 9.44
C LYS A 111 -31.95 12.32 10.61
N LEU A 112 -31.48 11.11 10.31
CA LEU A 112 -30.91 10.17 11.28
C LEU A 112 -29.43 10.49 11.57
N LEU A 113 -28.76 11.11 10.60
CA LEU A 113 -27.32 11.36 10.65
C LEU A 113 -26.98 12.59 11.47
N GLN A 114 -25.87 12.53 12.19
CA GLN A 114 -25.28 13.72 12.79
C GLN A 114 -24.64 14.59 11.71
N ASP A 115 -23.85 13.96 10.84
CA ASP A 115 -23.20 14.57 9.68
C ASP A 115 -23.39 13.67 8.46
N ALA A 116 -23.72 14.24 7.31
CA ALA A 116 -23.88 13.50 6.05
C ALA A 116 -22.52 13.18 5.40
N ILE A 117 -21.69 12.41 6.12
CA ILE A 117 -20.35 12.00 5.68
C ILE A 117 -20.13 10.51 5.91
N VAL A 118 -19.32 9.90 5.04
CA VAL A 118 -18.75 8.57 5.28
C VAL A 118 -17.45 8.75 6.06
N THR A 119 -17.29 8.02 7.16
CA THR A 119 -16.06 8.05 7.96
C THR A 119 -15.54 6.64 8.23
N GLU A 120 -14.39 6.54 8.87
CA GLU A 120 -13.74 5.28 9.23
C GLU A 120 -13.55 5.21 10.75
N ARG A 121 -13.82 4.05 11.33
CA ARG A 121 -13.57 3.70 12.75
C ARG A 121 -12.91 2.35 12.82
N ASP A 122 -11.73 2.27 13.43
CA ASP A 122 -10.95 1.03 13.55
C ASP A 122 -10.80 0.22 12.25
N GLY A 123 -10.59 0.91 11.13
CA GLY A 123 -10.46 0.26 9.82
C GLY A 123 -11.79 -0.08 9.14
N ARG A 124 -12.93 0.33 9.71
CA ARG A 124 -14.29 0.04 9.22
C ARG A 124 -14.94 1.30 8.69
N TYR A 125 -15.52 1.23 7.50
CA TYR A 125 -16.37 2.30 7.01
C TYR A 125 -17.70 2.34 7.77
N VAL A 126 -18.04 3.51 8.28
CA VAL A 126 -19.20 3.76 9.15
C VAL A 126 -19.84 5.11 8.81
N VAL A 127 -21.05 5.32 9.32
CA VAL A 127 -21.78 6.60 9.24
C VAL A 127 -22.09 7.11 10.65
N PRO A 128 -21.97 8.42 10.90
CA PRO A 128 -22.30 9.01 12.20
C PRO A 128 -23.82 9.23 12.32
N VAL A 129 -24.46 8.46 13.18
CA VAL A 129 -25.90 8.51 13.46
C VAL A 129 -26.12 9.20 14.80
N ARG A 130 -27.15 10.04 14.91
CA ARG A 130 -27.53 10.66 16.18
C ARG A 130 -27.96 9.59 17.18
N GLN A 131 -27.59 9.75 18.45
CA GLN A 131 -27.84 8.76 19.50
C GLN A 131 -29.31 8.36 19.61
N GLU A 132 -30.24 9.31 19.47
CA GLU A 132 -31.68 9.06 19.52
C GLU A 132 -32.19 8.16 18.38
N TYR A 133 -31.51 8.12 17.24
CA TYR A 133 -31.89 7.36 16.05
C TYR A 133 -31.04 6.09 15.84
N ARG A 134 -30.22 5.70 16.83
CA ARG A 134 -29.30 4.55 16.71
C ARG A 134 -29.97 3.22 16.34
N TYR A 135 -31.25 3.05 16.66
CA TYR A 135 -32.01 1.83 16.36
C TYR A 135 -32.72 1.87 15.00
N GLU A 136 -32.79 3.03 14.34
CA GLU A 136 -33.39 3.16 13.02
C GLU A 136 -32.44 2.70 11.90
N VAL A 137 -31.13 2.81 12.14
CA VAL A 137 -30.12 2.31 11.21
C VAL A 137 -29.73 0.88 11.60
N ARG A 138 -30.14 -0.09 10.77
CA ARG A 138 -29.73 -1.49 10.95
C ARG A 138 -28.25 -1.67 10.66
N GLY A 139 -27.47 -1.91 11.71
CA GLY A 139 -26.01 -1.98 11.61
C GLY A 139 -25.34 -2.48 12.88
N ILE A 140 -24.01 -2.47 12.86
CA ILE A 140 -23.14 -2.76 14.00
C ILE A 140 -22.60 -1.42 14.51
N ILE A 141 -22.73 -1.17 15.80
CA ILE A 141 -22.11 -0.01 16.45
C ILE A 141 -20.63 -0.30 16.67
N HIS A 142 -19.76 0.59 16.19
CA HIS A 142 -18.31 0.47 16.37
C HIS A 142 -17.77 1.39 17.45
N ASP A 143 -18.32 2.60 17.54
CA ASP A 143 -17.80 3.66 18.40
C ASP A 143 -18.89 4.66 18.78
N GLU A 144 -18.64 5.45 19.81
CA GLU A 144 -19.51 6.51 20.30
C GLU A 144 -18.68 7.78 20.55
N SER A 145 -19.21 8.96 20.23
CA SER A 145 -18.51 10.21 20.49
C SER A 145 -18.31 10.43 21.99
N ALA A 146 -17.28 11.18 22.38
CA ALA A 146 -17.01 11.48 23.79
C ALA A 146 -18.19 12.17 24.51
N SER A 147 -19.04 12.88 23.78
CA SER A 147 -20.27 13.51 24.29
C SER A 147 -21.47 12.55 24.41
N GLY A 148 -21.40 11.34 23.85
CA GLY A 148 -22.52 10.41 23.76
C GLY A 148 -23.62 10.79 22.75
N ALA A 149 -23.42 11.87 21.98
CA ALA A 149 -24.43 12.39 21.06
C ALA A 149 -24.44 11.66 19.69
N THR A 150 -23.34 11.01 19.32
CA THR A 150 -23.16 10.41 18.00
C THR A 150 -22.68 8.97 18.14
N VAL A 151 -23.34 8.06 17.43
CA VAL A 151 -22.96 6.65 17.29
C VAL A 151 -22.42 6.40 15.90
N PHE A 152 -21.29 5.74 15.79
CA PHE A 152 -20.71 5.34 14.51
C PHE A 152 -21.17 3.93 14.15
N ILE A 153 -22.05 3.84 13.15
CA ILE A 153 -22.71 2.60 12.76
C ILE A 153 -22.16 2.12 11.41
N GLU A 154 -21.80 0.83 11.32
CA GLU A 154 -21.57 0.09 10.08
C GLU A 154 -22.89 -0.52 9.62
N PRO A 155 -23.53 0.00 8.56
CA PRO A 155 -24.79 -0.56 8.07
C PRO A 155 -24.62 -2.02 7.64
N LEU A 156 -25.64 -2.86 7.89
CA LEU A 156 -25.60 -4.30 7.59
C LEU A 156 -25.15 -4.61 6.15
N ALA A 157 -25.57 -3.78 5.19
CA ALA A 157 -25.29 -3.96 3.77
C ALA A 157 -23.79 -3.86 3.41
N VAL A 158 -22.96 -3.24 4.25
CA VAL A 158 -21.51 -3.07 3.99
C VAL A 158 -20.64 -3.95 4.88
N VAL A 159 -21.22 -4.64 5.87
CA VAL A 159 -20.49 -5.49 6.83
C VAL A 159 -19.64 -6.55 6.13
N GLU A 160 -20.20 -7.22 5.13
CA GLU A 160 -19.48 -8.27 4.39
C GLU A 160 -18.27 -7.69 3.62
N HIS A 161 -18.45 -6.53 2.97
CA HIS A 161 -17.37 -5.88 2.25
C HIS A 161 -16.27 -5.36 3.18
N ASN A 162 -16.61 -4.79 4.34
CA ASN A 162 -15.63 -4.38 5.35
C ASN A 162 -14.85 -5.60 5.89
N ASN A 163 -15.54 -6.71 6.19
CA ASN A 163 -14.89 -7.96 6.58
C ASN A 163 -13.94 -8.47 5.47
N ARG A 164 -14.36 -8.39 4.20
CA ARG A 164 -13.52 -8.80 3.08
C ARG A 164 -12.28 -7.93 2.95
N ILE A 165 -12.40 -6.60 3.10
CA ILE A 165 -11.26 -5.67 3.13
C ILE A 165 -10.27 -6.07 4.22
N ARG A 166 -10.75 -6.31 5.45
CA ARG A 166 -9.88 -6.71 6.56
C ARG A 166 -9.13 -8.01 6.27
N SER A 167 -9.81 -9.01 5.71
CA SER A 167 -9.17 -10.28 5.28
C SER A 167 -8.07 -10.01 4.25
N LEU A 168 -8.39 -9.25 3.21
CA LEU A 168 -7.45 -8.93 2.14
C LEU A 168 -6.26 -8.11 2.64
N GLN A 169 -6.43 -7.21 3.61
CA GLN A 169 -5.31 -6.47 4.22
C GLN A 169 -4.38 -7.39 5.00
N MET A 170 -4.91 -8.44 5.65
CA MET A 170 -4.07 -9.45 6.28
C MET A 170 -3.34 -10.32 5.25
N GLU A 171 -3.99 -10.65 4.14
CA GLU A 171 -3.36 -11.33 3.00
C GLU A 171 -2.25 -10.46 2.39
N GLU A 172 -2.50 -9.16 2.19
CA GLU A 172 -1.53 -8.19 1.69
C GLU A 172 -0.29 -8.13 2.59
N LYS A 173 -0.49 -8.04 3.91
CA LYS A 173 0.63 -7.99 4.87
C LYS A 173 1.47 -9.27 4.88
N ARG A 174 0.92 -10.41 4.47
CA ARG A 174 1.67 -11.68 4.37
C ARG A 174 2.43 -11.81 3.05
N GLU A 175 1.93 -11.15 2.00
CA GLU A 175 2.55 -11.12 0.67
C GLU A 175 3.78 -10.18 0.61
N ILE A 176 3.77 -9.13 1.44
CA ILE A 176 4.89 -8.17 1.60
C ILE A 176 5.89 -8.69 2.62
#